data_AF-A0A7K4AK79-F1
#
_entry.id   AF-A0A7K4AK79-F1
#
_cell.length_a   1.000
_cell.length_b   1.000
_cell.length_c   1.000
_cell.angle_alpha   90.00
_cell.angle_beta   90.00
_cell.angle_gamma   90.00
#
_symmetry.space_group_name_H-M   'P 1'
#
loop_
_entity.id
_entity.type
_entity.pdbx_description
1 polymer ?
#
loop_
_entity_poly.entity_id
_entity_poly.type
_entity_poly.pdbx_seq_one_letter_code
_entity_poly.pdbx_strand_id
1 'polypeptide(L)'
;MRLNNQAKVGLATVVCLLLQGYIFTYVLFVEPHPLVSILPLFPYLAYVYARGKRTWYFNKPLYWIGLVAMVTVLDILPFAVAAKRF
;
A
#
# COMPACT_ATOMS: atom_id res chain seq x y z
N MET A 1 0.05 15.86 -19.49
CA MET A 1 1.38 15.37 -19.07
C MET A 1 1.32 13.86 -18.89
N ARG A 2 2.31 13.10 -19.41
CA ARG A 2 2.43 11.65 -19.14
C ARG A 2 3.10 11.44 -17.77
N LEU A 3 2.44 10.74 -16.85
CA LEU A 3 3.00 10.40 -15.55
C LEU A 3 4.15 9.38 -15.71
N ASN A 4 5.29 9.65 -15.07
CA ASN A 4 6.39 8.69 -14.94
C ASN A 4 5.96 7.50 -14.05
N ASN A 5 6.54 6.33 -14.28
CA ASN A 5 6.24 5.10 -13.54
C ASN A 5 6.41 5.27 -12.02
N GLN A 6 7.41 6.01 -11.56
CA GLN A 6 7.56 6.32 -10.14
C GLN A 6 6.38 7.10 -9.59
N ALA A 7 5.93 8.13 -10.32
CA ALA A 7 4.80 8.93 -9.89
C ALA A 7 3.52 8.08 -9.84
N LYS A 8 3.35 7.11 -10.75
CA LYS A 8 2.22 6.18 -10.72
C LYS A 8 2.22 5.28 -9.50
N VAL A 9 3.35 4.63 -9.19
CA VAL A 9 3.45 3.73 -8.01
C VAL A 9 3.32 4.55 -6.72
N GLY A 10 3.97 5.72 -6.65
CA GLY A 10 3.88 6.61 -5.50
C GLY A 10 2.45 7.10 -5.25
N LEU A 11 1.75 7.54 -6.30
CA LEU A 11 0.35 7.98 -6.19
C LEU A 11 -0.57 6.84 -5.75
N ALA A 12 -0.41 5.64 -6.31
CA ALA A 12 -1.17 4.48 -5.86
C ALA A 12 -0.91 4.15 -4.38
N THR A 13 0.32 4.31 -3.91
CA THR A 13 0.69 4.10 -2.50
C THR A 13 0.02 5.11 -1.59
N VAL A 14 0.04 6.41 -1.95
CA VAL A 14 -0.67 7.45 -1.20
C VAL A 14 -2.16 7.16 -1.13
N VAL A 15 -2.78 6.76 -2.25
CA VAL A 15 -4.20 6.39 -2.26
C VAL A 15 -4.48 5.21 -1.32
N CYS A 16 -3.63 4.18 -1.32
CA CYS A 16 -3.81 3.03 -0.43
C CYS A 16 -3.66 3.42 1.05
N LEU A 17 -2.69 4.26 1.41
CA LEU A 17 -2.51 4.74 2.78
C LEU A 17 -3.71 5.55 3.27
N LEU A 18 -4.22 6.45 2.43
CA LEU A 18 -5.40 7.25 2.75
C LEU A 18 -6.65 6.37 2.91
N LEU A 19 -6.83 5.40 2.01
CA LEU A 19 -7.94 4.45 2.07
C LEU A 19 -7.85 3.55 3.31
N GLN A 20 -6.66 3.07 3.64
CA GLN A 20 -6.41 2.29 4.85
C GLN A 20 -6.73 3.10 6.12
N GLY A 21 -6.26 4.35 6.21
CA GLY A 21 -6.60 5.24 7.31
C GLY A 21 -8.11 5.49 7.41
N TYR A 22 -8.77 5.76 6.28
CA TYR A 22 -10.22 5.93 6.24
C TYR A 22 -10.97 4.68 6.75
N ILE A 23 -10.58 3.48 6.31
CA ILE A 23 -11.22 2.23 6.73
C ILE A 23 -11.01 2.00 8.22
N PHE A 24 -9.80 2.21 8.74
CA PHE A 24 -9.54 2.03 10.16
C PHE A 24 -10.34 3.00 11.04
N THR A 25 -10.36 4.29 10.68
CA THR A 25 -11.06 5.31 11.47
C THR A 25 -12.59 5.25 11.34
N TYR A 26 -13.12 5.14 10.12
CA TYR A 26 -14.54 5.36 9.86
C TYR A 26 -15.36 4.10 9.58
N VAL A 27 -14.71 2.98 9.26
CA VAL A 27 -15.41 1.71 8.97
C VAL A 27 -15.23 0.72 10.12
N LEU A 28 -13.99 0.55 10.58
CA LEU A 28 -13.64 -0.42 11.62
C LEU A 28 -13.58 0.21 13.02
N PHE A 29 -13.53 1.53 13.13
CA PHE A 29 -13.44 2.27 14.39
C PHE A 29 -12.29 1.79 15.30
N VAL A 30 -11.12 1.52 14.68
CA VAL A 30 -9.91 1.07 15.36
C VAL A 30 -8.76 2.05 15.13
N GLU A 31 -7.89 2.17 16.13
CA GLU A 31 -6.60 2.86 16.00
C GLU A 31 -5.48 1.80 15.96
N PRO A 32 -5.07 1.35 14.76
CA PRO A 32 -3.98 0.40 14.64
C PRO A 32 -2.65 1.05 14.98
N HIS A 33 -1.70 0.24 15.43
CA HIS A 33 -0.35 0.70 15.73
C HIS A 33 0.28 1.40 14.51
N PRO A 34 1.01 2.51 14.67
CA PRO A 34 1.56 3.28 13.55
C PRO A 34 2.38 2.48 12.55
N LEU A 35 3.08 1.44 13.03
CA LEU A 35 3.85 0.53 12.17
C LEU A 35 2.98 -0.23 11.16
N VAL A 36 1.75 -0.58 11.54
CA VAL A 36 0.79 -1.24 10.63
C VAL A 36 0.34 -0.26 9.55
N SER A 37 0.09 0.99 9.91
CA SER A 37 -0.32 2.03 8.96
C SER A 37 0.78 2.40 7.95
N ILE A 38 2.05 2.10 8.24
CA ILE A 38 3.20 2.40 7.37
C ILE A 38 3.55 1.21 6.45
N LEU A 39 3.04 0.00 6.70
CA LEU A 39 3.35 -1.20 5.93
C LEU A 39 3.21 -1.05 4.39
N PRO A 40 2.18 -0.38 3.84
CA PRO A 40 2.04 -0.18 2.40
C PRO A 40 3.14 0.69 1.77
N LEU A 41 3.92 1.44 2.57
CA LEU A 41 5.07 2.22 2.08
C LEU A 41 6.25 1.33 1.72
N PHE A 42 6.42 0.16 2.34
CA PHE A 42 7.57 -0.71 2.10
C PHE A 42 7.68 -1.17 0.64
N PRO A 43 6.61 -1.64 -0.02
CA PRO A 43 6.64 -1.93 -1.45
C PRO A 43 7.08 -0.74 -2.31
N TYR A 44 6.68 0.49 -1.97
CA TYR A 44 7.11 1.69 -2.68
C TYR A 44 8.59 2.01 -2.46
N LEU A 45 9.09 1.91 -1.23
CA LEU A 45 10.51 2.08 -0.93
C LEU A 45 11.36 1.03 -1.66
N ALA A 46 10.90 -0.23 -1.65
CA ALA A 46 11.51 -1.32 -2.41
C ALA A 46 11.51 -1.02 -3.92
N TYR A 47 10.42 -0.49 -4.48
CA TYR A 47 10.36 -0.06 -5.88
C TYR A 47 11.40 1.04 -6.19
N VAL A 48 11.50 2.07 -5.34
CA VAL A 48 12.45 3.17 -5.55
C VAL A 48 13.88 2.66 -5.53
N TYR A 49 14.22 1.80 -4.57
CA TYR A 49 15.54 1.17 -4.46
C TYR A 49 15.84 0.26 -5.66
N ALA A 50 14.84 -0.53 -6.07
CA ALA A 50 14.96 -1.50 -7.15
C ALA A 50 15.09 -0.86 -8.54
N ARG A 51 14.55 0.34 -8.76
CA ARG A 51 14.59 1.02 -10.07
C ARG A 51 16.02 1.31 -10.57
N GLY A 52 17.01 1.37 -9.67
CA GLY A 52 18.42 1.49 -10.03
C GLY A 52 19.02 0.21 -10.63
N LYS A 53 18.32 -0.93 -10.55
CA LYS A 53 18.81 -2.25 -10.97
C LYS A 53 18.17 -2.68 -12.30
N ARG A 54 18.97 -3.31 -13.17
CA ARG A 54 18.64 -3.69 -14.57
C ARG A 54 17.64 -4.86 -14.74
N THR A 55 16.82 -5.20 -13.74
CA THR A 55 15.91 -6.36 -13.86
C THR A 55 14.51 -5.96 -14.38
N TRP A 56 13.94 -6.81 -15.23
CA TRP A 56 12.74 -6.52 -16.03
C TRP A 56 11.47 -6.22 -15.19
N TYR A 57 11.31 -6.86 -14.03
CA TYR A 57 10.18 -6.66 -13.13
C TYR A 57 10.15 -5.25 -12.50
N PHE A 58 11.29 -4.57 -12.40
CA PHE A 58 11.38 -3.22 -11.83
C PHE A 58 10.84 -2.14 -12.78
N ASN A 59 10.70 -2.45 -14.06
CA ASN A 59 10.18 -1.52 -15.06
C ASN A 59 8.66 -1.62 -15.27
N LYS A 60 7.97 -2.56 -14.62
CA LYS A 60 6.52 -2.72 -14.74
C LYS A 60 5.79 -2.14 -13.53
N PRO A 61 5.27 -0.89 -13.59
CA PRO A 61 4.66 -0.22 -12.45
C PRO A 61 3.43 -0.96 -11.90
N LEU A 62 2.70 -1.70 -12.75
CA LEU A 62 1.50 -2.42 -12.36
C LEU A 62 1.75 -3.52 -11.32
N TYR A 63 2.90 -4.22 -11.39
CA TYR A 63 3.23 -5.25 -10.40
C TYR A 63 3.45 -4.64 -9.02
N TRP A 64 4.11 -3.49 -8.96
CA TRP A 64 4.36 -2.77 -7.72
C TRP A 64 3.09 -2.16 -7.13
N ILE A 65 2.21 -1.63 -7.98
CA ILE A 65 0.87 -1.17 -7.56
C ILE A 65 0.07 -2.35 -6.99
N GLY A 66 0.09 -3.50 -7.65
CA GLY A 66 -0.57 -4.72 -7.15
C GLY A 66 -0.01 -5.17 -5.81
N LEU A 67 1.31 -5.11 -5.63
CA LEU A 67 1.96 -5.44 -4.35
C LEU A 67 1.54 -4.50 -3.22
N VAL A 68 1.53 -3.19 -3.47
CA VAL A 68 1.03 -2.19 -2.50
C VAL A 68 -0.42 -2.50 -2.11
N ALA A 69 -1.29 -2.71 -3.09
CA ALA A 69 -2.70 -3.01 -2.85
C ALA A 69 -2.88 -4.31 -2.06
N MET A 70 -2.11 -5.35 -2.37
CA MET A 70 -2.15 -6.62 -1.66
C MET A 70 -1.73 -6.47 -0.19
N VAL A 71 -0.65 -5.72 0.08
CA VAL A 71 -0.21 -5.42 1.45
C VAL A 71 -1.29 -4.66 2.21
N THR A 72 -1.87 -3.62 1.61
CA THR A 72 -2.97 -2.85 2.23
C THR A 72 -4.17 -3.74 2.57
N VAL A 73 -4.58 -4.64 1.69
CA VAL A 73 -5.67 -5.58 1.98
C VAL A 73 -5.30 -6.52 3.14
N LEU A 74 -4.07 -7.06 3.14
CA LEU A 74 -3.59 -7.94 4.19
C LEU A 74 -3.49 -7.22 5.55
N ASP A 75 -3.16 -5.93 5.57
CA ASP A 75 -3.14 -5.13 6.79
C ASP A 75 -4.53 -4.92 7.36
N ILE A 76 -5.53 -4.66 6.51
CA ILE A 76 -6.91 -4.39 6.93
C ILE A 76 -7.62 -5.68 7.37
N LEU A 77 -7.35 -6.80 6.70
CA LEU A 77 -8.04 -8.08 6.88
C LEU A 77 -8.11 -8.58 8.33
N PRO A 78 -7.04 -8.63 9.14
CA PRO A 78 -7.12 -9.10 10.52
C PRO A 78 -8.05 -8.23 11.38
N PHE A 79 -8.07 -6.92 11.18
CA PHE A 79 -8.96 -6.01 11.91
C PHE A 79 -10.41 -6.17 11.46
N ALA A 80 -10.64 -6.36 10.17
CA ALA A 80 -11.98 -6.63 9.64
C ALA A 80 -12.55 -7.96 10.15
N VAL A 81 -11.73 -9.01 10.27
CA VAL A 81 -12.14 -10.31 10.82
C VAL A 81 -12.41 -10.20 12.32
N ALA A 82 -11.60 -9.45 13.06
CA ALA A 82 -11.82 -9.21 14.49
C ALA A 82 -13.10 -8.41 14.74
N ALA A 83 -13.37 -7.37 13.93
CA ALA A 83 -14.56 -6.54 14.06
C ALA A 83 -15.87 -7.33 13.84
N LYS A 84 -15.89 -8.33 12.96
CA LYS A 84 -17.07 -9.19 12.73
C LYS A 84 -17.41 -10.15 13.88
N ARG A 85 -16.53 -10.29 14.87
CA ARG A 85 -16.75 -11.19 16.01
C ARG A 85 -17.48 -10.52 17.18
N PHE A 86 -17.77 -9.23 17.08
CA PHE A 86 -18.62 -8.46 18.00
C PHE A 86 -19.95 -8.14 17.33
#